data_AF-A0A1M7UP94-F1
#
_entry.id   AF-A0A1M7UP94-F1
#
_cell.length_a   1.000
_cell.length_b   1.000
_cell.length_c   1.000
_cell.angle_alpha   90.00
_cell.angle_beta   90.00
_cell.angle_gamma   90.00
#
_symmetry.space_group_name_H-M   'P 1'
#
loop_
_entity.id
_entity.type
_entity.pdbx_description
1 polymer ?
#
loop_
_entity_poly.entity_id
_entity_poly.type
_entity_poly.pdbx_seq_one_letter_code
_entity_poly.pdbx_strand_id
1 'polypeptide(L)'
;MRRIDLYVIASSHAKSSLIAVIPDADFGWVVDLWSPTRDIAGALASHREFVAGLRKFGVMPTLWAGGHGTGAAPIKPLVEALEKLDKR
;
A
#
# COMPACT_ATOMS: atom_id res chain seq x y z
N MET A 1 9.01 23.44 0.49
CA MET A 1 9.66 22.13 0.29
C MET A 1 8.82 21.09 1.01
N ARG A 2 8.58 19.91 0.42
CA ARG A 2 7.76 18.84 1.02
C ARG A 2 8.63 17.61 1.30
N ARG A 3 8.43 16.97 2.45
CA ARG A 3 9.15 15.76 2.87
C ARG A 3 8.55 14.55 2.18
N ILE A 4 9.41 13.68 1.66
CA ILE A 4 9.03 12.39 1.06
C ILE A 4 9.88 11.33 1.74
N ASP A 5 9.20 10.38 2.37
CA ASP A 5 9.84 9.25 3.04
C ASP A 5 9.73 8.01 2.16
N LEU A 6 10.85 7.32 1.93
CA LEU A 6 10.89 6.08 1.15
C LEU A 6 11.08 4.88 2.07
N TYR A 7 10.26 3.85 1.87
CA TYR A 7 10.31 2.62 2.64
C TYR A 7 10.48 1.41 1.73
N VAL A 8 11.37 0.49 2.12
CA VAL A 8 11.54 -0.80 1.45
C VAL A 8 10.55 -1.79 2.05
N ILE A 9 9.68 -2.34 1.22
CA ILE A 9 8.75 -3.41 1.58
C ILE A 9 9.33 -4.71 1.02
N ALA A 10 9.60 -5.66 1.91
CA ALA A 10 9.89 -7.02 1.49
C ALA A 10 8.61 -7.62 0.89
N SER A 11 8.68 -8.07 -0.36
CA SER A 11 7.52 -8.64 -1.05
C SER A 11 7.89 -9.81 -1.94
N SER A 12 6.93 -10.74 -2.10
CA SER A 12 6.97 -11.82 -3.08
C SER A 12 6.91 -11.31 -4.53
N HIS A 13 6.45 -10.09 -4.79
CA HIS A 13 6.37 -9.53 -6.15
C HIS A 13 7.75 -9.21 -6.73
N ALA A 14 8.58 -8.49 -5.97
CA ALA A 14 9.94 -8.15 -6.39
C ALA A 14 10.88 -7.96 -5.19
N LYS A 15 12.16 -8.28 -5.38
CA LYS A 15 13.21 -7.97 -4.40
C LYS A 15 13.42 -6.45 -4.39
N SER A 16 13.12 -5.80 -3.27
CA SER A 16 13.27 -4.36 -3.03
C SER A 16 12.17 -3.46 -3.61
N SER A 17 10.89 -3.82 -3.42
CA SER A 17 9.80 -2.90 -3.69
C SER A 17 9.86 -1.68 -2.77
N LEU A 18 9.73 -0.49 -3.35
CA LEU A 18 9.71 0.78 -2.62
C LEU A 18 8.30 1.35 -2.60
N ILE A 19 7.99 2.05 -1.51
CA ILE A 19 6.84 2.95 -1.42
C ILE A 19 7.31 4.34 -1.01
N ALA A 20 6.52 5.35 -1.33
CA ALA A 20 6.72 6.70 -0.83
C ALA A 20 5.55 7.11 0.07
N VAL A 21 5.86 7.85 1.14
CA VAL A 21 4.89 8.49 2.01
C VAL A 21 5.18 9.99 2.08
N ILE A 22 4.11 10.78 2.01
CA ILE A 22 4.12 12.23 2.18
C ILE A 22 3.29 12.51 3.44
N PRO A 23 3.93 12.57 4.62
CA PRO A 23 3.21 12.58 5.89
C PRO A 23 2.26 13.78 6.05
N ASP A 24 2.69 14.98 5.61
CA ASP A 24 1.89 16.21 5.72
C ASP A 24 0.65 16.21 4.82
N ALA A 25 0.60 15.33 3.82
CA ALA A 25 -0.51 15.22 2.89
C ALA A 25 -1.40 13.99 3.15
N ASP A 26 -1.10 13.18 4.17
CA ASP A 26 -1.77 11.89 4.42
C ASP A 26 -1.85 11.02 3.15
N PHE A 27 -0.75 11.02 2.38
CA PHE A 27 -0.69 10.46 1.04
C PHE A 27 0.45 9.46 0.88
N GLY A 28 0.18 8.36 0.18
CA GLY A 28 1.15 7.36 -0.19
C GLY A 28 1.20 7.10 -1.70
N TRP A 29 2.34 6.60 -2.16
CA TRP A 29 2.50 6.08 -3.52
C TRP A 29 3.03 4.66 -3.44
N VAL A 30 2.31 3.75 -4.09
CA VAL A 30 2.60 2.32 -4.15
C VAL A 30 2.56 1.91 -5.62
N VAL A 31 3.57 1.18 -6.07
CA VAL A 31 3.66 0.82 -7.48
C VAL A 31 2.95 -0.51 -7.72
N ASP A 32 3.69 -1.61 -7.60
CA ASP A 32 3.18 -2.93 -7.99
C ASP A 32 2.68 -3.77 -6.82
N LEU A 33 2.94 -3.35 -5.58
CA LEU A 33 2.51 -4.11 -4.43
C LEU A 33 0.99 -4.14 -4.29
N TRP A 34 0.36 -3.06 -4.73
CA TRP A 34 -1.07 -2.85 -4.83
C TRP A 34 -1.30 -1.75 -5.86
N SER A 35 -2.19 -1.98 -6.83
CA SER A 35 -2.70 -0.94 -7.72
C SER A 35 -4.09 -0.49 -7.25
N PRO A 36 -4.20 0.66 -6.56
CA PRO A 36 -5.46 1.25 -6.16
C PRO A 36 -6.41 1.38 -7.36
N THR A 37 -7.70 1.19 -7.12
CA THR A 37 -8.81 1.18 -8.12
C THR A 37 -8.78 0.08 -9.16
N ARG A 38 -7.64 -0.59 -9.41
CA ARG A 38 -7.53 -1.69 -10.37
C ARG A 38 -7.63 -3.06 -9.71
N ASP A 39 -6.86 -3.29 -8.66
CA ASP A 39 -6.74 -4.61 -8.07
C ASP A 39 -7.93 -4.94 -7.17
N ILE A 40 -8.39 -6.19 -7.23
CA ILE A 40 -9.37 -6.71 -6.26
C ILE A 40 -8.67 -6.77 -4.89
N ALA A 41 -9.21 -6.05 -3.92
CA ALA A 41 -8.64 -5.95 -2.58
C ALA A 41 -8.41 -7.33 -1.95
N GLY A 42 -7.18 -7.56 -1.47
CA GLY A 42 -6.79 -8.82 -0.81
C GLY A 42 -6.55 -10.01 -1.76
N ALA A 43 -6.64 -9.84 -3.08
CA ALA A 43 -6.47 -10.94 -4.04
C ALA A 43 -5.03 -11.43 -4.22
N LEU A 44 -4.03 -10.59 -3.92
CA LEU A 44 -2.61 -10.88 -4.13
C LEU A 44 -1.85 -10.98 -2.80
N ALA A 45 -0.82 -11.82 -2.75
CA ALA A 45 0.07 -11.93 -1.58
C ALA A 45 0.75 -10.60 -1.24
N SER A 46 1.15 -9.84 -2.27
CA SER A 46 1.77 -8.52 -2.14
C SER A 46 0.91 -7.51 -1.38
N HIS A 47 -0.42 -7.64 -1.42
CA HIS A 47 -1.33 -6.79 -0.64
C HIS A 47 -1.10 -6.94 0.86
N ARG A 48 -0.99 -8.20 1.33
CA ARG A 48 -0.75 -8.53 2.74
C ARG A 48 0.62 -8.04 3.18
N GLU A 49 1.63 -8.27 2.36
CA GLU A 49 3.02 -7.86 2.62
C GLU A 49 3.15 -6.33 2.68
N PHE A 50 2.47 -5.63 1.78
CA PHE A 50 2.37 -4.17 1.80
C PHE A 50 1.76 -3.66 3.11
N VAL A 51 0.57 -4.13 3.49
CA VAL A 51 -0.08 -3.70 4.73
C VAL A 51 0.73 -4.10 5.97
N ALA A 52 1.39 -5.26 5.96
CA ALA A 52 2.29 -5.66 7.04
C ALA A 52 3.51 -4.74 7.15
N GLY A 53 4.11 -4.35 6.02
CA GLY A 53 5.23 -3.41 5.98
C GLY A 53 4.83 -2.02 6.49
N LEU A 54 3.67 -1.50 6.08
CA LEU A 54 3.10 -0.25 6.59
C LEU A 54 2.96 -0.27 8.12
N ARG A 55 2.36 -1.34 8.66
CA ARG A 55 2.22 -1.54 10.11
C ARG A 55 3.57 -1.60 10.81
N LYS A 56 4.56 -2.30 10.24
CA LYS A 56 5.91 -2.39 10.79
C LYS A 56 6.60 -1.03 10.89
N PHE A 57 6.42 -0.18 9.88
CA PHE A 57 7.03 1.16 9.86
C PHE A 57 6.21 2.21 10.61
N GLY A 58 4.99 1.88 11.07
CA GLY A 58 4.10 2.84 11.71
C GLY A 58 3.58 3.92 10.77
N VAL A 59 3.51 3.62 9.46
CA VAL A 59 3.03 4.56 8.43
C VAL A 59 1.81 3.97 7.75
N MET A 60 0.71 4.71 7.75
CA MET A 60 -0.53 4.27 7.10
C MET A 60 -1.33 5.47 6.56
N PRO A 61 -0.83 6.16 5.52
CA PRO A 61 -1.61 7.17 4.82
C PRO A 61 -3.01 6.70 4.46
N THR A 62 -3.99 7.60 4.54
CA THR A 62 -5.37 7.27 4.15
C THR A 62 -5.49 7.07 2.64
N LEU A 63 -4.82 7.90 1.84
CA LEU A 63 -4.97 7.94 0.38
C LEU A 63 -3.71 7.48 -0.35
N TRP A 64 -3.87 6.65 -1.39
CA TRP A 64 -2.75 6.05 -2.12
C TRP A 64 -2.91 6.13 -3.63
N ALA A 65 -1.87 6.56 -4.34
CA ALA A 65 -1.77 6.40 -5.78
C ALA A 65 -1.01 5.13 -6.17
N GLY A 66 -1.45 4.51 -7.27
CA GLY A 66 -0.83 3.34 -7.89
C GLY A 66 0.27 3.67 -8.89
N GLY A 67 1.09 2.68 -9.22
CA GLY A 67 1.89 2.67 -10.46
C GLY A 67 1.04 2.42 -11.71
N HIS A 68 -0.13 1.82 -11.51
CA HIS A 68 -1.09 1.50 -12.56
C HIS A 68 -2.51 1.88 -12.08
N GLY A 69 -3.23 2.69 -12.84
CA GLY A 69 -4.60 3.08 -12.50
C GLY A 69 -4.96 4.50 -12.95
N THR A 70 -6.21 4.88 -12.70
CA THR A 70 -6.80 6.17 -13.11
C THR A 70 -6.76 7.25 -12.03
N GLY A 71 -6.36 6.92 -10.79
CA GLY A 71 -6.32 7.88 -9.69
C GLY A 71 -5.97 7.24 -8.34
N ALA A 72 -5.90 8.08 -7.31
CA ALA A 72 -5.65 7.63 -5.94
C ALA A 72 -6.92 7.06 -5.29
N ALA A 73 -6.75 6.08 -4.39
CA ALA A 73 -7.85 5.46 -3.66
C ALA A 73 -7.52 5.29 -2.18
N PRO A 74 -8.54 5.22 -1.29
CA PRO A 74 -8.31 4.98 0.12
C PRO A 74 -7.78 3.56 0.37
N ILE A 75 -6.88 3.39 1.35
CA ILE A 75 -6.34 2.07 1.72
C ILE A 75 -7.32 1.22 2.54
N LYS A 76 -8.32 1.85 3.17
CA LYS A 76 -9.28 1.20 4.07
C LYS A 76 -9.92 -0.08 3.47
N PRO A 77 -10.44 -0.10 2.23
CA PRO A 77 -11.02 -1.31 1.64
C PRO A 77 -10.00 -2.46 1.50
N LEU A 78 -8.72 -2.15 1.26
CA LEU A 78 -7.65 -3.15 1.21
C LEU A 78 -7.45 -3.81 2.58
N VAL A 79 -7.32 -3.00 3.63
CA VAL A 79 -7.11 -3.47 5.00
C VAL A 79 -8.28 -4.33 5.46
N GLU A 80 -9.52 -3.86 5.25
CA GLU A 80 -10.72 -4.60 5.62
C GLU A 80 -10.85 -5.93 4.88
N ALA A 81 -10.47 -5.98 3.60
CA ALA A 81 -10.47 -7.22 2.83
C ALA A 81 -9.49 -8.25 3.39
N LEU A 82 -8.27 -7.82 3.73
CA LEU A 82 -7.24 -8.67 4.31
C LEU A 82 -7.65 -9.20 5.70
N GLU A 83 -8.22 -8.35 6.55
CA GLU A 83 -8.70 -8.77 7.88
C GLU A 83 -9.86 -9.77 7.81
N LYS A 84 -10.70 -9.70 6.79
CA LYS A 84 -11.76 -10.71 6.55
C LYS A 84 -11.17 -12.05 6.11
N LEU A 85 -10.06 -12.04 5.36
CA LEU A 85 -9.39 -13.27 4.93
C LEU A 85 -8.67 -13.96 6.10
N ASP A 86 -8.13 -13.21 7.05
CA ASP A 86 -7.43 -13.77 8.23
C ASP A 86 -8.34 -14.45 9.26
N LYS A 87 -9.64 -14.18 9.20
CA LYS A 87 -10.64 -14.75 10.11
C LYS A 87 -11.28 -16.04 9.59
N ARG A 88 -10.89 -16.51 8.40
CA ARG A 88 -11.36 -17.75 7.78
C ARG A 88 -10.37 -18.87 8.02
#